data_AF-A0A853IAM4-F1
#
_entry.id   AF-A0A853IAM4-F1
#
_cell.length_a   1.000
_cell.length_b   1.000
_cell.length_c   1.000
_cell.angle_alpha   90.00
_cell.angle_beta   90.00
_cell.angle_gamma   90.00
#
_symmetry.space_group_name_H-M   'P 1'
#
loop_
_entity.id
_entity.type
_entity.pdbx_description
1 polymer ?
#
loop_
_entity_poly.entity_id
_entity_poly.type
_entity_poly.pdbx_seq_one_letter_code
_entity_poly.pdbx_strand_id
1 'polypeptide(L)'
;MESIVETVLRSMSNVNKPQQTFIVALLTTLVVFQGKATFRNMSRYSQMSEKRFSRWYRRQFDFAQFNRDTLTLALPKNGRIAAIDA
;
A
#
# COMPACT_ATOMS: atom_id res chain seq x y z
N MET A 1 5.41 10.76 1.95
CA MET A 1 5.09 9.37 1.55
C MET A 1 3.87 9.30 0.64
N GLU A 2 2.84 10.12 0.87
CA GLU A 2 1.64 10.19 0.02
C GLU A 2 1.95 10.45 -1.47
N SER A 3 2.96 11.26 -1.81
CA SER A 3 3.22 11.63 -3.21
C SER A 3 3.63 10.49 -4.15
N ILE A 4 4.49 9.55 -3.73
CA ILE A 4 4.95 8.44 -4.59
C ILE A 4 3.83 7.42 -4.73
N VAL A 5 3.24 7.02 -3.60
CA VAL A 5 2.17 6.02 -3.56
C VAL A 5 0.96 6.50 -4.36
N GLU A 6 0.52 7.75 -4.18
CA GLU A 6 -0.61 8.28 -4.95
C GLU A 6 -0.30 8.39 -6.44
N THR A 7 0.92 8.81 -6.81
CA THR A 7 1.31 8.91 -8.21
C THR A 7 1.21 7.54 -8.90
N VAL A 8 1.77 6.50 -8.28
CA VAL A 8 1.71 5.14 -8.82
C VAL A 8 0.27 4.63 -8.89
N LEU A 9 -0.52 4.82 -7.83
CA LEU A 9 -1.91 4.39 -7.81
C LEU A 9 -2.77 5.10 -8.87
N ARG A 10 -2.46 6.35 -9.22
CA ARG A 10 -3.13 7.09 -10.30
C ARG A 10 -2.72 6.60 -11.70
N SER A 11 -1.49 6.07 -11.86
CA SER A 11 -1.05 5.51 -13.15
C SER A 11 -1.54 4.08 -13.39
N MET A 12 -2.02 3.37 -12.35
CA MET A 12 -2.57 2.03 -12.48
C MET A 12 -4.02 2.06 -12.99
N SER A 13 -4.23 1.72 -14.27
CA SER A 13 -5.55 1.74 -14.92
C SER A 13 -6.58 0.77 -14.32
N ASN A 14 -6.13 -0.27 -13.64
CA ASN A 14 -6.94 -1.28 -12.97
C ASN A 14 -7.35 -0.91 -11.54
N VAL A 15 -6.89 0.23 -10.99
CA VAL A 15 -7.17 0.64 -9.60
C VAL A 15 -8.12 1.83 -9.58
N ASN A 16 -9.37 1.58 -9.18
CA ASN A 16 -10.38 2.64 -9.05
C ASN A 16 -10.12 3.56 -7.84
N LYS A 17 -10.69 4.76 -7.87
CA LYS A 17 -10.46 5.79 -6.84
C LYS A 17 -10.72 5.30 -5.40
N PRO A 18 -11.82 4.58 -5.09
CA PRO A 18 -12.03 4.04 -3.75
C PRO A 18 -10.93 3.06 -3.29
N GLN A 19 -10.42 2.23 -4.20
CA GLN A 19 -9.31 1.31 -3.91
C GLN A 19 -8.01 2.07 -3.68
N GLN A 20 -7.72 3.11 -4.47
CA GLN A 20 -6.56 3.99 -4.24
C GLN A 20 -6.62 4.58 -2.82
N THR A 21 -7.76 5.15 -2.42
CA THR A 21 -7.95 5.73 -1.08
C THR A 21 -7.75 4.68 0.02
N PHE A 22 -8.22 3.44 -0.20
CA PHE A 22 -8.00 2.37 0.76
C PHE A 22 -6.52 1.99 0.87
N ILE A 23 -5.80 1.84 -0.25
CA ILE A 23 -4.38 1.45 -0.23
C ILE A 23 -3.52 2.54 0.41
N VAL A 24 -3.76 3.82 0.10
CA VAL A 24 -3.07 4.93 0.77
C VAL A 24 -3.29 4.86 2.29
N ALA A 25 -4.54 4.75 2.72
CA ALA A 25 -4.87 4.69 4.14
C ALA A 25 -4.28 3.43 4.81
N LEU A 26 -4.29 2.28 4.13
CA LEU A 26 -3.70 1.04 4.62
C LEU A 26 -2.19 1.18 4.83
N LEU A 27 -1.45 1.66 3.84
CA LEU A 27 0.01 1.83 3.93
C LEU A 27 0.37 2.85 5.01
N THR A 28 -0.34 3.97 5.09
CA THR A 28 -0.16 4.95 6.18
C THR A 28 -0.40 4.33 7.55
N THR A 29 -1.43 3.48 7.70
CA THR A 29 -1.71 2.77 8.95
C THR A 29 -0.58 1.79 9.29
N LEU A 30 -0.07 1.06 8.28
CA LEU A 30 1.00 0.08 8.45
C LEU A 30 2.36 0.70 8.84
N VAL A 31 2.57 1.99 8.56
CA VAL A 31 3.78 2.71 8.99
C VAL A 31 3.77 2.98 10.51
N VAL A 32 2.59 3.16 11.11
CA VAL A 32 2.47 3.63 12.50
C VAL A 32 1.93 2.58 13.48
N PHE A 33 1.32 1.49 12.99
CA PHE A 33 0.76 0.48 13.88
C PHE A 33 1.85 -0.26 14.67
N GLN A 34 1.48 -0.76 15.84
CA GLN A 34 2.34 -1.61 16.65
C GLN A 34 1.64 -2.95 16.95
N GLY A 35 2.44 -4.02 17.05
CA GLY A 35 1.98 -5.37 17.35
C GLY A 35 1.54 -6.14 16.10
N LYS A 36 0.51 -7.01 16.24
CA LYS A 36 0.00 -7.81 15.11
C LYS A 36 -0.94 -6.99 14.23
N ALA A 37 -0.77 -7.06 12.90
CA ALA A 37 -1.59 -6.39 11.90
C ALA A 37 -2.99 -7.02 11.74
N THR A 38 -3.75 -7.08 12.83
CA THR A 38 -5.16 -7.50 12.81
C THR A 38 -6.06 -6.32 12.42
N PHE A 39 -7.23 -6.58 11.84
CA PHE A 39 -8.18 -5.51 11.48
C PHE A 39 -8.54 -4.62 12.67
N ARG A 40 -8.75 -5.22 13.86
CA ARG A 40 -8.99 -4.52 15.12
C ARG A 40 -7.84 -3.61 15.54
N ASN A 41 -6.59 -4.07 15.38
CA ASN A 41 -5.44 -3.23 15.72
C ASN A 41 -5.31 -2.10 14.70
N MET A 42 -5.37 -2.39 13.40
CA MET A 42 -5.26 -1.36 12.36
C MET A 42 -6.38 -0.31 12.44
N SER A 43 -7.59 -0.67 12.88
CA SER A 43 -8.67 0.30 13.09
C SER A 43 -8.42 1.25 14.27
N ARG A 44 -7.52 0.92 15.21
CA ARG A 44 -7.14 1.82 16.30
C ARG A 44 -6.14 2.89 15.86
N TYR A 45 -5.39 2.62 14.78
CA TYR A 45 -4.38 3.52 14.22
C TYR A 45 -4.87 4.28 12.98
N SER A 46 -6.16 4.23 12.67
CA SER A 46 -6.72 4.85 11.47
C SER A 46 -8.19 5.22 11.64
N GLN A 47 -8.73 6.00 10.71
CA GLN A 47 -10.16 6.31 10.62
C GLN A 47 -10.97 5.18 9.94
N MET A 48 -10.35 4.02 9.68
CA MET A 48 -10.99 2.90 8.98
C MET A 48 -11.53 1.87 9.98
N SER A 49 -12.77 1.45 9.80
CA SER A 49 -13.37 0.38 10.61
C SER A 49 -12.86 -1.01 10.23
N GLU A 50 -12.95 -1.96 11.15
CA GLU A 50 -12.65 -3.38 10.88
C GLU A 50 -13.43 -3.93 9.67
N LYS A 51 -14.70 -3.50 9.53
CA LYS A 51 -15.55 -3.86 8.38
C LYS A 51 -14.99 -3.33 7.06
N ARG A 52 -14.40 -2.13 7.05
CA ARG A 52 -13.76 -1.56 5.86
C ARG A 52 -12.54 -2.39 5.48
N PHE A 53 -11.65 -2.71 6.41
CA PHE A 53 -10.52 -3.60 6.16
C PHE A 53 -10.98 -4.95 5.62
N SER A 54 -11.93 -5.60 6.30
CA SER A 54 -12.48 -6.89 5.88
C SER A 54 -13.04 -6.89 4.45
N ARG A 55 -13.74 -5.82 4.04
CA ARG A 55 -14.28 -5.72 2.67
C ARG A 55 -13.19 -5.52 1.62
N TRP A 56 -12.22 -4.66 1.91
CA TRP A 56 -11.19 -4.29 0.94
C TRP A 56 -10.07 -5.33 0.81
N TYR A 57 -9.69 -6.01 1.89
CA TYR A 57 -8.74 -7.14 1.84
C TYR A 57 -9.24 -8.32 1.00
N ARG A 58 -10.56 -8.45 0.79
CA ARG A 58 -11.13 -9.45 -0.12
C ARG A 58 -11.05 -9.05 -1.60
N ARG A 59 -10.68 -7.81 -1.91
CA ARG A 59 -10.56 -7.32 -3.29
C ARG A 59 -9.16 -7.62 -3.79
N GLN A 60 -9.05 -8.01 -5.06
CA GLN A 60 -7.76 -8.16 -5.71
C GLN A 60 -7.07 -6.81 -5.86
N PHE A 61 -5.76 -6.80 -5.69
CA PHE A 61 -4.89 -5.66 -5.94
C PHE A 61 -3.57 -6.19 -6.50
N ASP A 62 -3.10 -5.63 -7.61
CA ASP A 62 -1.85 -6.06 -8.24
C ASP A 62 -0.65 -5.45 -7.50
N PHE A 63 -0.26 -6.10 -6.41
CA PHE A 63 0.92 -5.71 -5.64
C PHE A 63 2.21 -5.82 -6.45
N ALA A 64 2.28 -6.72 -7.44
CA ALA A 64 3.47 -6.90 -8.26
C ALA A 64 3.66 -5.68 -9.18
N GLN A 65 2.61 -5.23 -9.85
CA GLN A 65 2.63 -3.98 -10.62
C GLN A 65 2.93 -2.78 -9.72
N PHE A 66 2.19 -2.63 -8.61
CA PHE A 66 2.40 -1.53 -7.68
C PHE A 66 3.85 -1.44 -7.18
N ASN A 67 4.44 -2.57 -6.78
CA ASN A 67 5.83 -2.61 -6.30
C ASN A 67 6.84 -2.26 -7.40
N ARG A 68 6.66 -2.80 -8.62
CA ARG A 68 7.54 -2.48 -9.76
C ARG A 68 7.50 -1.00 -10.11
N ASP A 69 6.30 -0.42 -10.19
CA ASP A 69 6.10 0.98 -10.54
C ASP A 69 6.64 1.90 -9.43
N THR A 70 6.44 1.53 -8.16
CA THR A 70 6.99 2.24 -7.00
C THR A 70 8.52 2.23 -7.01
N LEU A 71 9.16 1.07 -7.23
CA LEU A 71 10.62 0.97 -7.31
C LEU A 71 11.19 1.75 -8.50
N THR A 72 10.48 1.73 -9.63
CA THR A 72 10.87 2.47 -10.84
C THR A 72 10.82 3.98 -10.63
N LEU A 73 9.81 4.47 -9.90
CA LEU A 73 9.64 5.88 -9.60
C LEU A 73 10.57 6.35 -8.46
N ALA A 74 10.76 5.54 -7.42
CA ALA A 74 11.49 5.94 -6.22
C ALA A 74 13.02 5.78 -6.33
N LEU A 75 13.50 4.85 -7.16
CA LEU A 75 14.94 4.55 -7.25
C LEU A 75 15.58 5.16 -8.51
N PRO A 76 16.80 5.71 -8.38
CA PRO A 76 17.57 6.18 -9.54
C PRO A 76 17.88 5.04 -10.54
N LYS A 77 18.19 5.43 -11.78
CA LYS A 77 18.48 4.50 -12.90
C LYS A 77 19.93 3.98 -12.94
N ASN A 78 20.69 4.19 -11.87
CA ASN A 78 22.07 3.72 -11.74
C ASN A 78 22.15 2.25 -11.27
N GLY A 79 23.37 1.72 -11.11
CA GLY A 79 23.60 0.37 -10.60
C GLY A 79 22.97 0.16 -9.22
N ARG A 80 22.35 -1.02 -9.02
CA ARG A 80 21.59 -1.38 -7.81
C ARG A 80 22.19 -2.65 -7.20
N ILE A 81 22.24 -2.70 -5.87
CA ILE A 81 22.61 -3.90 -5.10
C ILE A 81 21.34 -4.40 -4.43
N ALA A 82 20.97 -5.66 -4.67
CA ALA A 82 19.85 -6.31 -4.00
C ALA A 82 20.39 -7.22 -2.89
N ALA A 83 19.90 -7.03 -1.67
CA ALA A 83 20.09 -7.99 -0.59
C ALA A 83 18.90 -8.95 -0.58
N ILE A 84 19.18 -10.26 -0.58
CA ILE A 84 18.17 -11.31 -0.58
C ILE A 84 18.50 -12.23 0.60
N ASP A 85 17.51 -12.45 1.47
CA ASP A 85 17.57 -13.35 2.62
C ASP A 85 16.32 -14.24 2.61
N ALA A 86 16.42 -15.45 3.17
CA ALA A 86 15.43 -16.53 3.05
C ALA A 86 14.56 -16.70 4.29
#